data_AF-A0A257DPL7-F1
#
_entry.id   AF-A0A257DPL7-F1
#
_cell.length_a   1.000
_cell.length_b   1.000
_cell.length_c   1.000
_cell.angle_alpha   90.00
_cell.angle_beta   90.00
_cell.angle_gamma   90.00
#
_symmetry.space_group_name_H-M   'P 1'
#
loop_
_entity.id
_entity.type
_entity.pdbx_description
1 polymer ?
#
loop_
_entity_poly.entity_id
_entity_poly.type
_entity_poly.pdbx_seq_one_letter_code
_entity_poly.pdbx_strand_id
1 'polypeptide(L)'
;ESLKKMLFGELSVKNLSGPITIAKVAGASAQSGVADFLNFLAYLSISLGVLNLLPIPVLDGGHLLFYLVEWARGRPLSDRVQGWGIQIGISLVVGVMLLALVNDLGRL
;
A
#
# COMPACT_ATOMS: atom_id res chain seq x y z
N GLU A 1 -6.36 -19.96 9.20
CA GLU A 1 -7.41 -18.97 8.86
C GLU A 1 -6.87 -17.53 8.73
N SER A 2 -6.23 -16.94 9.75
CA SER A 2 -5.80 -15.52 9.73
C SER A 2 -4.66 -15.19 8.75
N LEU A 3 -3.69 -16.09 8.57
CA LEU A 3 -2.56 -15.89 7.63
C LEU A 3 -3.00 -15.90 6.15
N LYS A 4 -4.04 -16.68 5.84
CA LYS A 4 -4.65 -16.70 4.50
C LYS A 4 -5.30 -15.35 4.19
N LYS A 5 -5.99 -14.74 5.16
CA LYS A 5 -6.64 -13.42 5.00
C LYS A 5 -5.65 -12.25 4.88
N MET A 6 -4.45 -12.36 5.46
CA MET A 6 -3.35 -11.40 5.23
C MET A 6 -2.72 -11.58 3.82
N LEU A 7 -2.57 -12.82 3.35
CA LEU A 7 -1.99 -13.12 2.03
C LEU A 7 -2.95 -12.84 0.85
N PHE A 8 -4.26 -12.97 1.05
CA PHE A 8 -5.28 -12.74 0.01
C PHE A 8 -5.88 -11.32 0.00
N GLY A 9 -5.39 -10.40 0.83
CA GLY A 9 -5.83 -8.99 0.80
C GLY A 9 -7.32 -8.77 1.15
N GLU A 10 -8.05 -9.80 1.60
CA GLU A 10 -9.46 -9.70 1.96
C GLU A 10 -9.71 -8.85 3.22
N LEU A 11 -8.67 -8.54 3.98
CA LEU A 11 -8.76 -7.56 5.07
C LEU A 11 -8.62 -6.11 4.60
N SER A 12 -8.11 -5.85 3.39
CA SER A 12 -7.69 -4.49 3.02
C SER A 12 -8.42 -3.91 1.82
N VAL A 13 -8.93 -4.66 0.84
CA VAL A 13 -9.43 -4.04 -0.40
C VAL A 13 -10.90 -3.57 -0.30
N LYS A 14 -11.72 -4.18 0.57
CA LYS A 14 -13.10 -3.72 0.84
C LYS A 14 -13.21 -2.74 2.01
N ASN A 15 -12.21 -2.71 2.89
CA ASN A 15 -12.02 -1.72 3.97
C ASN A 15 -10.82 -0.81 3.66
N LEU A 16 -10.54 -0.60 2.36
CA LEU A 16 -9.56 0.37 1.86
C LEU A 16 -10.04 1.73 2.34
N SER A 17 -9.57 2.08 3.53
CA SER A 17 -9.81 3.34 4.19
C SER A 17 -9.12 4.36 3.33
N GLY A 18 -9.90 5.09 2.52
CA GLY A 18 -9.33 6.22 1.82
C GLY A 18 -8.75 7.21 2.83
N PRO A 19 -7.95 8.18 2.37
CA PRO A 19 -7.24 9.12 3.23
C PRO A 19 -8.15 9.80 4.27
N ILE A 20 -9.42 10.01 3.91
CA ILE A 20 -10.43 10.61 4.79
C ILE A 20 -10.80 9.66 5.93
N THR A 21 -11.00 8.37 5.64
CA THR A 21 -11.33 7.36 6.65
C THR A 21 -10.17 7.18 7.63
N ILE A 22 -8.93 7.15 7.14
CA ILE A 22 -7.74 7.09 8.00
C ILE A 22 -7.70 8.30 8.94
N ALA A 23 -7.93 9.51 8.42
CA ALA A 23 -7.98 10.72 9.23
C ALA A 23 -9.07 10.67 10.32
N LYS A 24 -10.26 10.13 10.01
CA LYS A 24 -11.35 9.96 10.99
C LYS A 24 -10.96 8.99 12.11
N VAL A 25 -10.39 7.83 11.78
CA VAL A 25 -9.97 6.83 12.78
C VAL A 25 -8.79 7.33 13.62
N ALA A 26 -7.86 8.07 13.01
CA ALA A 26 -6.78 8.75 13.72
C ALA A 26 -7.34 9.76 14.74
N GLY A 27 -8.32 10.57 14.35
CA GLY A 27 -8.99 11.52 15.25
C GLY A 27 -9.74 10.83 16.40
N ALA A 28 -10.45 9.74 16.11
CA ALA A 28 -11.17 8.97 17.12
C ALA A 28 -10.20 8.31 18.13
N SER A 29 -9.13 7.66 17.65
CA SER A 29 -8.13 7.04 18.53
C SER A 29 -7.37 8.06 19.39
N ALA A 30 -7.10 9.25 18.86
CA ALA A 30 -6.50 10.34 19.65
C ALA A 30 -7.43 10.82 20.78
N GLN A 31 -8.74 10.80 20.58
CA GLN A 31 -9.73 11.13 21.63
C GLN A 31 -9.89 10.01 22.66
N SER A 32 -9.69 8.75 22.27
CA SER A 32 -9.76 7.58 23.18
C SER A 32 -8.57 7.48 24.14
N GLY A 33 -7.42 8.08 23.77
CA GLY A 33 -6.25 8.22 24.63
C GLY A 33 -4.94 7.82 23.95
N VAL A 34 -3.82 8.12 24.61
CA VAL A 34 -2.47 7.91 24.03
C VAL A 34 -2.19 6.44 23.73
N ALA A 35 -2.65 5.51 24.58
CA ALA A 35 -2.44 4.08 24.37
C ALA A 35 -3.15 3.57 23.10
N ASP A 36 -4.40 3.97 22.88
CA ASP A 36 -5.17 3.58 21.70
C ASP A 36 -4.64 4.24 20.42
N PHE A 37 -4.20 5.49 20.51
CA PHE A 37 -3.53 6.18 19.42
C PHE A 37 -2.22 5.49 19.01
N LEU A 38 -1.38 5.09 19.97
CA LEU A 38 -0.14 4.35 19.70
C LEU A 38 -0.42 2.98 19.08
N ASN A 39 -1.45 2.27 19.55
CA ASN A 39 -1.88 1.01 18.94
C ASN A 39 -2.36 1.22 17.50
N PHE A 40 -3.19 2.23 17.25
CA PHE A 40 -3.64 2.59 15.91
C PHE A 40 -2.44 2.91 14.99
N LEU A 41 -1.49 3.71 15.46
CA LEU A 41 -0.27 4.01 14.73
C LEU A 41 0.55 2.75 14.43
N ALA A 42 0.72 1.85 15.41
CA ALA A 42 1.44 0.60 15.19
C ALA A 42 0.78 -0.26 14.10
N TYR A 43 -0.54 -0.41 14.14
CA TYR A 43 -1.29 -1.13 13.10
C TYR A 43 -1.17 -0.45 11.73
N LEU A 44 -1.30 0.87 11.67
CA LEU A 44 -1.18 1.64 10.44
C LEU A 44 0.22 1.50 9.84
N SER A 45 1.27 1.59 10.66
CA SER A 45 2.66 1.44 10.23
C SER A 45 2.95 0.03 9.68
N ILE A 46 2.47 -1.02 10.35
CA ILE A 46 2.63 -2.40 9.86
C ILE A 46 1.92 -2.58 8.52
N SER A 47 0.68 -2.06 8.40
CA SER A 47 -0.10 -2.15 7.18
C SER A 47 0.61 -1.45 6.00
N LEU A 48 1.09 -0.22 6.22
CA LEU A 48 1.86 0.53 5.20
C LEU A 48 3.17 -0.17 4.86
N GLY A 49 3.87 -0.75 5.85
CA GLY A 49 5.07 -1.54 5.62
C GLY A 49 4.82 -2.75 4.72
N VAL A 50 3.74 -3.51 4.97
CA VAL A 50 3.35 -4.65 4.13
C VAL A 50 2.96 -4.19 2.71
N LEU A 51 2.20 -3.10 2.59
CA LEU A 51 1.83 -2.54 1.29
C LEU A 51 3.05 -2.08 0.50
N ASN A 52 4.03 -1.42 1.14
CA ASN A 52 5.27 -0.98 0.50
C ASN A 52 6.14 -2.15 0.03
N LEU A 53 6.05 -3.32 0.66
CA LEU A 53 6.77 -4.53 0.24
C LEU A 53 6.10 -5.29 -0.92
N LEU A 54 4.90 -4.88 -1.34
CA LEU A 54 4.26 -5.48 -2.52
C LEU A 54 5.09 -5.21 -3.77
N PRO A 55 5.09 -6.14 -4.75
CA PRO A 55 5.87 -6.02 -5.99
C PRO A 55 5.25 -5.01 -6.97
N ILE A 56 5.10 -3.76 -6.53
CA ILE A 56 4.57 -2.65 -7.30
C ILE A 56 5.76 -1.78 -7.71
N PRO A 57 6.02 -1.53 -9.02
CA PRO A 57 7.22 -0.87 -9.55
C PRO A 57 7.58 0.54 -9.04
N VAL A 58 6.77 1.13 -8.15
CA VAL A 58 6.96 2.45 -7.54
C VAL A 58 7.18 2.37 -6.02
N LEU A 59 6.86 1.22 -5.42
CA LEU A 59 7.05 0.96 -3.99
C LEU A 59 8.39 0.24 -3.77
N ASP A 60 8.88 0.26 -2.54
CA ASP A 60 10.14 -0.39 -2.14
C ASP A 60 10.21 -1.87 -2.55
N GLY A 61 9.07 -2.57 -2.50
CA GLY A 61 8.91 -3.95 -2.94
C GLY A 61 9.05 -4.17 -4.44
N GLY A 62 8.77 -3.15 -5.27
CA GLY A 62 9.03 -3.17 -6.70
C GLY A 62 10.53 -3.22 -7.02
N HIS A 63 11.34 -2.48 -6.26
CA HIS A 63 12.79 -2.55 -6.37
C HIS A 63 13.32 -3.92 -5.93
N LEU A 64 12.80 -4.47 -4.84
CA LEU A 64 13.10 -5.85 -4.41
C LEU A 64 12.76 -6.87 -5.50
N LEU A 65 11.62 -6.74 -6.18
CA LEU A 65 11.26 -7.59 -7.30
C LEU A 65 12.28 -7.46 -8.45
N PHE A 66 12.66 -6.24 -8.82
CA PHE A 66 13.67 -6.03 -9.87
C PHE A 66 15.01 -6.68 -9.50
N TYR A 67 15.47 -6.54 -8.26
CA TYR A 67 16.69 -7.19 -7.79
C TYR A 67 16.58 -8.72 -7.78
N LEU A 68 15.43 -9.29 -7.39
CA LEU A 68 15.20 -10.73 -7.47
C LEU A 68 15.25 -11.23 -8.92
N VAL A 69 14.67 -10.48 -9.85
CA VAL A 69 14.71 -10.79 -11.28
C VAL A 69 16.13 -10.68 -11.82
N GLU A 70 16.88 -9.64 -11.45
CA GLU A 70 18.29 -9.48 -11.83
C GLU A 70 19.17 -10.60 -11.29
N TRP A 71 18.96 -10.99 -10.02
CA TRP A 71 19.67 -12.12 -9.40
C TRP A 71 19.38 -13.43 -10.14
N ALA A 72 18.11 -13.71 -10.45
CA ALA A 72 17.72 -14.91 -11.20
C ALA A 72 18.24 -14.90 -12.65
N ARG A 73 18.30 -13.72 -13.30
CA ARG A 73 18.71 -13.56 -14.69
C ARG A 73 20.23 -13.44 -14.85
N GLY A 74 20.97 -13.13 -13.78
CA GLY A 74 22.42 -12.92 -13.76
C GLY A 74 22.89 -11.69 -14.55
N ARG A 75 21.97 -10.81 -14.98
CA ARG A 75 22.28 -9.59 -15.75
C ARG A 75 21.31 -8.47 -15.37
N PRO A 76 21.78 -7.20 -15.39
CA PRO A 76 20.94 -6.07 -15.05
C PRO A 76 19.74 -5.95 -16.00
N LEU A 77 18.61 -5.48 -15.47
CA LEU A 77 17.46 -5.11 -16.26
C LEU A 77 17.81 -3.87 -17.11
N SER A 78 17.27 -3.78 -18.31
CA SER A 78 17.51 -2.61 -19.15
C SER A 78 16.72 -1.42 -18.63
N ASP A 79 17.32 -0.22 -18.69
CA ASP A 79 16.70 1.04 -18.24
C ASP A 79 15.31 1.27 -18.85
N ARG A 80 15.10 0.81 -20.09
CA ARG A 80 13.79 0.85 -20.76
C ARG A 80 12.74 0.04 -20.00
N VAL A 81 13.05 -1.20 -19.60
CA VAL A 81 12.09 -2.07 -18.89
C VAL A 81 11.77 -1.50 -17.51
N GLN A 82 12.78 -0.99 -16.81
CA GLN A 82 12.58 -0.35 -15.51
C GLN A 82 11.73 0.92 -15.63
N GLY A 83 12.00 1.76 -16.64
CA GLY A 83 11.21 2.96 -16.93
C GLY A 83 9.75 2.66 -17.25
N TRP A 84 9.48 1.66 -18.10
CA TRP A 84 8.12 1.20 -18.38
C TRP A 84 7.44 0.66 -17.11
N GLY A 85 8.15 -0.12 -16.29
CA GLY A 85 7.65 -0.63 -15.02
C GLY A 85 7.21 0.50 -14.09
N ILE A 86 8.09 1.48 -13.85
CA ILE A 86 7.82 2.64 -12.99
C ILE A 86 6.61 3.42 -13.52
N GLN A 87 6.56 3.71 -14.82
CA GLN A 87 5.48 4.50 -15.39
C GLN A 87 4.12 3.80 -15.25
N ILE A 88 4.06 2.49 -15.49
CA ILE A 88 2.85 1.68 -15.25
C ILE A 88 2.49 1.70 -13.76
N GLY A 89 3.47 1.55 -12.87
CA GLY A 89 3.24 1.59 -11.43
C GLY A 89 2.67 2.93 -10.96
N ILE A 90 3.20 4.05 -11.47
CA ILE A 90 2.71 5.40 -11.11
C ILE A 90 1.27 5.57 -11.61
N SER A 91 0.99 5.22 -12.86
CA SER A 91 -0.36 5.30 -13.41
C SER A 91 -1.36 4.46 -12.60
N LEU A 92 -0.96 3.28 -12.14
CA LEU A 92 -1.80 2.41 -11.32
C LEU A 92 -2.05 3.00 -9.93
N VAL A 93 -1.01 3.48 -9.24
CA VAL A 93 -1.13 4.12 -7.92
C VAL A 93 -2.01 5.37 -7.99
N VAL A 94 -1.76 6.25 -8.96
CA VAL A 94 -2.57 7.47 -9.16
C VAL A 94 -4.01 7.10 -9.48
N GLY A 95 -4.24 6.11 -10.34
CA GLY A 95 -5.57 5.60 -10.65
C GLY A 95 -6.32 5.11 -9.40
N VAL A 96 -5.68 4.29 -8.57
CA VAL A 96 -6.25 3.80 -7.32
C VAL A 96 -6.50 4.93 -6.33
N MET A 97 -5.59 5.90 -6.19
CA MET A 97 -5.78 7.08 -5.33
C MET A 97 -6.98 7.90 -5.76
N LEU A 98 -7.14 8.16 -7.06
CA LEU A 98 -8.29 8.89 -7.61
C LEU A 98 -9.59 8.13 -7.36
N LEU A 99 -9.61 6.82 -7.61
CA LEU A 99 -10.78 5.98 -7.33
C LEU A 99 -11.14 5.97 -5.83
N ALA A 100 -10.15 5.86 -4.95
CA ALA A 100 -10.35 5.91 -3.52
C ALA A 100 -10.91 7.26 -3.06
N LEU A 101 -10.39 8.36 -3.61
CA LEU A 101 -10.87 9.72 -3.29
C LEU A 101 -12.30 9.94 -3.77
N VAL A 102 -12.63 9.55 -5.01
CA VAL A 102 -13.99 9.66 -5.56
C VAL A 102 -14.97 8.80 -4.75
N ASN A 103 -14.57 7.59 -4.37
CA ASN A 103 -15.40 6.70 -3.56
C ASN A 103 -15.60 7.27 -2.14
N ASP A 104 -14.58 7.84 -1.52
CA ASP A 104 -14.69 8.50 -0.21
C ASP A 104 -15.61 9.73 -0.27
N LEU A 105 -15.54 10.53 -1.35
CA LEU A 105 -16.42 11.69 -1.57
C LEU A 105 -17.88 11.28 -1.80
N GLY A 106 -18.12 10.18 -2.52
CA GLY A 106 -19.47 9.64 -2.72
C GLY A 106 -20.07 8.99 -1.47
N ARG A 107 -19.26 8.76 -0.43
CA ARG A 107 -19.66 8.15 0.85
C ARG A 107 -19.95 9.18 1.95
N LEU A 108 -19.66 10.46 1.71
CA LEU A 108 -20.05 11.62 2.52
C LEU A 108 -21.50 12.00 2.23
#